data_AF-A0A1A0H7S6-F1
#
_entry.id   AF-A0A1A0H7S6-F1
#
_cell.length_a   1.000
_cell.length_b   1.000
_cell.length_c   1.000
_cell.angle_alpha   90.00
_cell.angle_beta   90.00
_cell.angle_gamma   90.00
#
_symmetry.space_group_name_H-M   'P 1'
#
loop_
_entity.id
_entity.type
_entity.pdbx_description
1 polymer ?
#
loop_
_entity_poly.entity_id
_entity_poly.type
_entity_poly.pdbx_seq_one_letter_code
_entity_poly.pdbx_strand_id
1 'polypeptide(L)'
;MGLFTKDVAVVDPPNKTKRKICWDSRDKFFDCLESNKIENSLDPKKSEQVESSCGGERAEFQKNCVASWFKYFQEKRYNDIKRQKYIAQLEAEGAKPLPFKLDRK
;
A
#
# COMPACT_ATOMS: atom_id res chain seq x y z
N MET A 1 -27.69 -1.19 26.90
CA MET A 1 -27.74 -0.77 25.48
C MET A 1 -26.91 0.51 25.33
N GLY A 2 -26.17 0.65 24.24
CA GLY A 2 -25.53 1.91 23.83
C GLY A 2 -24.03 2.03 24.16
N LEU A 3 -23.18 1.27 23.49
CA LEU A 3 -21.71 1.38 23.57
C LEU A 3 -21.03 1.73 22.23
N PHE A 4 -21.75 2.31 21.27
CA PHE A 4 -21.16 2.69 19.97
C PHE A 4 -21.82 3.94 19.38
N THR A 5 -21.49 5.12 19.92
CA THR A 5 -21.68 6.39 19.21
C THR A 5 -20.36 7.15 19.23
N LYS A 6 -19.40 6.69 18.42
CA LYS A 6 -18.34 7.58 17.93
C LYS A 6 -18.82 8.08 16.58
N ASP A 7 -19.02 9.39 16.46
CA ASP A 7 -19.27 10.07 15.20
C ASP A 7 -18.08 9.85 14.27
N VAL A 8 -18.10 8.75 13.52
CA VAL A 8 -17.18 8.53 12.41
C VAL A 8 -17.71 9.39 11.29
N ALA A 9 -17.01 10.50 11.00
CA ALA A 9 -17.27 11.28 9.81
C ALA A 9 -17.32 10.35 8.59
N VAL A 10 -18.50 10.24 7.98
CA VAL A 10 -18.71 9.38 6.80
C VAL A 10 -17.94 10.03 5.65
N VAL A 11 -16.79 9.46 5.31
CA VAL A 11 -16.01 9.88 4.15
C VAL A 11 -16.62 9.19 2.92
N ASP A 12 -17.36 9.95 2.12
CA ASP A 12 -17.96 9.42 0.89
C ASP A 12 -16.88 8.85 -0.05
N PRO A 13 -17.14 7.69 -0.67
CA PRO A 13 -16.18 7.09 -1.59
C PRO A 13 -15.93 8.02 -2.79
N PRO A 14 -14.67 8.20 -3.21
CA PRO A 14 -14.34 9.05 -4.34
C PRO A 14 -15.01 8.54 -5.63
N ASN A 15 -15.50 9.48 -6.44
CA ASN A 15 -16.02 9.18 -7.78
C ASN A 15 -14.92 8.62 -8.70
N LYS A 16 -15.31 8.04 -9.85
CA LYS A 16 -14.38 7.37 -10.78
C LYS A 16 -13.19 8.26 -11.18
N THR A 17 -13.42 9.54 -11.46
CA THR A 17 -12.37 10.49 -11.85
C THR A 17 -11.38 10.74 -10.72
N LYS A 18 -11.86 10.97 -9.49
CA LYS A 18 -11.01 11.14 -8.30
C LYS A 18 -10.18 9.88 -8.02
N ARG A 19 -10.75 8.69 -8.23
CA ARG A 19 -10.02 7.42 -8.10
C ARG A 19 -8.87 7.31 -9.09
N LYS A 20 -9.10 7.70 -10.36
CA LYS A 20 -8.06 7.71 -11.38
C LYS A 20 -6.89 8.61 -10.95
N ILE A 21 -7.16 9.84 -10.53
CA ILE A 21 -6.13 10.79 -10.08
C ILE A 21 -5.34 10.22 -8.88
N CYS A 22 -6.04 9.60 -7.91
CA CYS A 22 -5.40 8.96 -6.76
C CYS A 22 -4.50 7.78 -7.17
N TRP A 23 -4.93 6.95 -8.13
CA TRP A 23 -4.11 5.83 -8.60
C TRP A 23 -2.92 6.30 -9.43
N ASP A 24 -3.10 7.32 -10.27
CA ASP A 24 -2.03 7.90 -11.06
C ASP A 24 -0.94 8.53 -10.14
N SER A 25 -1.32 9.20 -9.04
CA SER A 25 -0.35 9.72 -8.06
C SER A 25 0.28 8.62 -7.19
N ARG A 26 -0.48 7.57 -6.85
CA ARG A 26 0.05 6.37 -6.17
C ARG A 26 1.16 5.72 -6.99
N ASP A 27 0.92 5.53 -8.29
CA ASP A 27 1.84 4.80 -9.16
C ASP A 27 3.15 5.58 -9.32
N LYS A 28 3.10 6.90 -9.53
CA LYS A 28 4.31 7.77 -9.50
C LYS A 28 5.12 7.63 -8.21
N PHE A 29 4.43 7.64 -7.06
CA PHE A 29 5.10 7.47 -5.76
C PHE A 29 5.76 6.09 -5.66
N PHE A 30 5.09 5.03 -6.10
CA PHE A 30 5.63 3.67 -6.05
C PHE A 30 6.80 3.45 -7.02
N ASP A 31 6.76 4.06 -8.20
CA ASP A 31 7.86 4.05 -9.17
C ASP A 31 9.11 4.75 -8.60
N CYS A 32 8.90 5.88 -7.89
CA CYS A 32 9.99 6.55 -7.18
C CYS A 32 10.59 5.66 -6.08
N LEU A 33 9.74 4.99 -5.27
CA LEU A 33 10.21 4.07 -4.24
C LEU A 33 11.00 2.90 -4.82
N GLU A 34 10.56 2.35 -5.95
CA GLU A 34 11.24 1.25 -6.63
C GLU A 34 12.61 1.69 -7.18
N SER A 35 12.66 2.85 -7.83
CA SER A 35 13.91 3.45 -8.35
C SER A 35 14.95 3.67 -7.25
N ASN A 36 14.50 3.99 -6.03
CA ASN A 36 15.35 4.21 -4.86
C ASN A 36 15.54 2.97 -3.97
N LYS A 37 15.04 1.79 -4.40
CA LYS A 37 15.12 0.51 -3.67
C LYS A 37 14.53 0.58 -2.26
N ILE A 38 13.43 1.32 -2.10
CA ILE A 38 12.70 1.46 -0.84
C ILE A 38 11.48 0.53 -0.85
N GLU A 39 11.52 -0.51 -0.02
CA GLU A 39 10.43 -1.49 0.07
C GLU A 39 9.32 -1.04 1.02
N ASN A 40 9.69 -0.55 2.21
CA ASN A 40 8.74 -0.11 3.23
C ASN A 40 8.80 1.41 3.43
N SER A 41 7.84 2.13 2.84
CA SER A 41 7.71 3.58 2.99
C SER A 41 7.10 4.02 4.33
N LEU A 42 6.68 3.07 5.17
CA LEU A 42 6.12 3.29 6.50
C LEU A 42 7.13 3.01 7.63
N ASP A 43 8.32 2.51 7.30
CA ASP A 43 9.38 2.26 8.30
C ASP A 43 9.96 3.60 8.79
N PRO A 44 9.92 3.91 10.09
CA PRO A 44 10.53 5.12 10.65
C PRO A 44 12.01 5.27 10.26
N LYS A 45 12.76 4.18 10.12
CA LYS A 45 14.18 4.20 9.73
C LYS A 45 14.41 4.63 8.28
N LYS A 46 13.39 4.50 7.43
CA LYS A 46 13.43 4.86 6.01
C LYS A 46 12.72 6.19 5.73
N SER A 47 12.08 6.79 6.74
CA SER A 47 11.31 8.02 6.59
C SER A 47 12.12 9.15 5.95
N GLU A 48 13.31 9.44 6.46
CA GLU A 48 14.19 10.49 5.92
C GLU A 48 14.61 10.20 4.46
N GLN A 49 14.89 8.94 4.13
CA GLN A 49 15.21 8.53 2.76
C GLN A 49 14.01 8.70 1.82
N VAL A 50 12.80 8.37 2.29
CA VAL A 50 11.56 8.54 1.52
C VAL A 50 11.26 10.01 1.30
N GLU A 51 11.38 10.85 2.32
CA GLU A 51 11.10 12.29 2.21
C GLU A 51 12.13 12.98 1.29
N SER A 52 13.41 12.63 1.39
CA SER A 52 14.46 13.22 0.55
C SER A 52 14.39 12.76 -0.91
N SER A 53 14.02 11.51 -1.18
CA SER A 53 14.04 10.94 -2.53
C SER A 53 12.69 11.02 -3.25
N CYS A 54 11.59 10.91 -2.51
CA CYS A 54 10.23 10.78 -3.05
C CYS A 54 9.18 11.64 -2.30
N GLY A 55 9.62 12.64 -1.53
CA GLY A 55 8.73 13.47 -0.70
C GLY A 55 7.71 14.26 -1.53
N GLY A 56 8.08 14.69 -2.74
CA GLY A 56 7.18 15.40 -3.65
C GLY A 56 6.03 14.52 -4.12
N GLU A 57 6.34 13.32 -4.63
CA GLU A 57 5.36 12.32 -5.08
C GLU A 57 4.52 11.81 -3.90
N ARG A 58 5.12 11.65 -2.72
CA ARG A 58 4.42 11.29 -1.48
C ARG A 58 3.38 12.33 -1.10
N ALA A 59 3.73 13.61 -1.17
CA ALA A 59 2.82 14.71 -0.89
C ALA A 59 1.68 14.79 -1.92
N GLU A 60 1.98 14.60 -3.20
CA GLU A 60 0.95 14.52 -4.27
C GLU A 60 0.00 13.32 -4.04
N PHE A 61 0.56 12.16 -3.68
CA PHE A 61 -0.21 10.97 -3.34
C PHE A 61 -1.11 11.19 -2.13
N GLN A 62 -0.59 11.77 -1.05
CA GLN A 62 -1.36 12.09 0.16
C GLN A 62 -2.48 13.11 -0.11
N LYS A 63 -2.22 14.11 -0.96
CA LYS A 63 -3.21 15.14 -1.31
C LYS A 63 -4.34 14.60 -2.19
N ASN A 64 -4.01 13.72 -3.14
CA ASN A 64 -4.95 13.25 -4.15
C ASN A 64 -5.77 12.03 -3.72
N CYS A 65 -5.37 11.35 -2.63
CA CYS A 65 -6.02 10.15 -2.12
C CYS A 65 -6.71 10.37 -0.79
N VAL A 66 -7.71 9.52 -0.52
CA VAL A 66 -8.33 9.43 0.81
C VAL A 66 -7.30 8.89 1.80
N ALA A 67 -7.26 9.42 3.02
CA ALA A 67 -6.27 9.04 4.03
C ALA A 67 -6.23 7.52 4.32
N SER A 68 -7.40 6.86 4.35
CA SER A 68 -7.49 5.41 4.51
C SER A 68 -6.84 4.65 3.36
N TRP A 69 -6.99 5.14 2.13
CA TRP A 69 -6.38 4.55 0.93
C TRP A 69 -4.88 4.80 0.88
N PHE A 70 -4.45 6.02 1.22
CA PHE A 70 -3.04 6.40 1.30
C PHE A 70 -2.27 5.47 2.23
N LYS A 71 -2.83 5.18 3.42
CA LYS A 71 -2.24 4.23 4.37
C LYS A 71 -2.31 2.79 3.84
N TYR A 72 -3.50 2.33 3.45
CA TYR A 72 -3.73 0.95 3.01
C TYR A 72 -2.85 0.55 1.82
N PHE A 73 -2.70 1.40 0.82
CA PHE A 73 -1.91 1.06 -0.37
C PHE A 73 -0.43 0.88 -0.05
N GLN A 74 0.13 1.66 0.88
CA GLN A 74 1.51 1.51 1.31
C GLN A 74 1.71 0.19 2.07
N GLU A 75 0.80 -0.15 2.99
CA GLU A 75 0.80 -1.44 3.70
C GLU A 75 0.67 -2.61 2.72
N LYS A 76 -0.26 -2.51 1.77
CA LYS A 76 -0.48 -3.51 0.73
C LYS A 76 0.77 -3.74 -0.11
N ARG A 77 1.43 -2.67 -0.59
CA ARG A 77 2.68 -2.78 -1.37
C ARG A 77 3.75 -3.56 -0.59
N TYR A 78 3.98 -3.20 0.68
CA TYR A 78 4.97 -3.88 1.51
C TYR A 78 4.63 -5.36 1.73
N ASN A 79 3.37 -5.66 2.03
CA ASN A 79 2.90 -7.04 2.22
C ASN A 79 3.01 -7.88 0.95
N ASP A 80 2.70 -7.30 -0.21
CA ASP A 80 2.83 -7.96 -1.51
C ASP A 80 4.30 -8.29 -1.81
N ILE A 81 5.22 -7.35 -1.58
CA ILE A 81 6.67 -7.60 -1.72
C ILE A 81 7.13 -8.73 -0.80
N LYS A 82 6.74 -8.71 0.48
CA LYS A 82 7.09 -9.78 1.43
C LYS A 82 6.53 -11.12 0.99
N ARG A 83 5.27 -11.14 0.55
CA ARG A 83 4.62 -12.35 0.07
C ARG A 83 5.35 -12.93 -1.14
N GLN A 84 5.71 -12.09 -2.11
CA GLN A 84 6.47 -12.50 -3.29
C GLN A 84 7.83 -13.08 -2.92
N LYS A 85 8.58 -12.43 -2.01
CA LYS A 85 9.86 -12.95 -1.51
C LYS A 85 9.71 -14.31 -0.83
N TYR A 86 8.69 -14.47 0.00
CA TYR A 86 8.43 -15.72 0.70
C TYR A 86 8.05 -16.85 -0.27
N ILE A 87 7.19 -16.56 -1.25
CA ILE A 87 6.83 -17.52 -2.31
C ILE A 87 8.09 -17.92 -3.10
N ALA A 88 8.90 -16.95 -3.53
CA ALA A 88 10.13 -17.23 -4.27
C ALA A 88 11.12 -18.09 -3.47
N GLN A 89 11.23 -17.85 -2.16
CA GLN A 89 12.04 -18.69 -1.27
C GLN A 89 11.50 -20.13 -1.21
N LEU A 90 10.20 -20.30 -0.97
CA LEU A 90 9.57 -21.63 -0.91
C LEU A 90 9.73 -22.40 -2.22
N GLU A 91 9.56 -21.74 -3.37
CA GLU A 91 9.76 -22.34 -4.68
C GLU A 91 11.21 -22.77 -4.91
N ALA A 92 12.19 -21.97 -4.44
CA ALA A 92 13.61 -22.34 -4.47
C ALA A 92 13.92 -23.56 -3.57
N GLU A 93 13.18 -23.73 -2.48
CA GLU A 93 13.24 -24.89 -1.58
C GLU A 93 12.46 -26.12 -2.14
N GLY A 94 11.85 -26.00 -3.32
CA GLY A 94 11.14 -27.09 -4.00
C GLY A 94 9.66 -27.22 -3.63
N ALA A 95 9.08 -26.25 -2.92
CA ALA A 95 7.65 -26.21 -2.64
C ALA A 95 6.85 -26.05 -3.94
N LYS A 96 5.70 -26.73 -4.01
CA LYS A 96 4.76 -26.62 -5.14
C LYS A 96 3.47 -25.94 -4.69
N PRO A 97 2.84 -25.13 -5.55
CA PRO A 97 1.53 -24.56 -5.25
C PRO A 97 0.50 -25.67 -5.06
N LEU A 98 -0.45 -25.45 -4.16
CA LEU A 98 -1.55 -26.39 -3.97
C LEU A 98 -2.39 -26.47 -5.25
N PRO A 99 -2.85 -27.67 -5.64
CA PRO A 99 -3.66 -27.85 -6.84
C PRO A 99 -5.10 -27.31 -6.69
N PHE A 100 -5.48 -26.84 -5.50
CA PHE A 100 -6.79 -26.28 -5.18
C PHE A 100 -6.65 -25.07 -4.24
N LYS A 101 -7.67 -24.20 -4.23
CA LYS A 101 -7.74 -23.06 -3.32
C LYS A 101 -8.20 -23.54 -1.94
N LEU A 102 -7.55 -23.04 -0.89
CA LEU A 102 -8.04 -23.24 0.48
C LEU A 102 -9.20 -22.27 0.71
N ASP A 103 -10.42 -22.77 0.62
CA ASP A 103 -11.60 -22.01 1.00
C ASP A 103 -11.59 -21.83 2.53
N ARG A 104 -11.27 -20.62 2.98
CA ARG A 104 -11.47 -20.23 4.38
C ARG A 104 -12.95 -19.92 4.56
N LYS A 105 -13.70 -20.93 5.04
CA LYS A 105 -15.07 -20.77 5.53
C LYS A 105 -15.13 -19.80 6.70
#